data_AF-C7IY54-F1
#
_entry.id   AF-C7IY54-F1
#
_cell.length_a   1.000
_cell.length_b   1.000
_cell.length_c   1.000
_cell.angle_alpha   90.00
_cell.angle_beta   90.00
_cell.angle_gamma   90.00
#
_symmetry.space_group_name_H-M   'P 1'
#
loop_
_entity.id
_entity.type
_entity.pdbx_description
1 polymer ?
#
loop_
_entity_poly.entity_id
_entity_poly.type
_entity_poly.pdbx_seq_one_letter_code
_entity_poly.pdbx_strand_id
1 'polypeptide(L)'
;NEAELFVLRLSRNSGVLGLAGTAFVSQLFAPNLKYDGDNFSRYGVILVRPMLEFSKDDMYKICQGSNHLWVEDPTNNSLLYVRNRIRASLRSLSIEGSQLHLSCCF
;
A
#
# COMPACT_ATOMS: atom_id res chain seq x y z
N ASN A 1 1.41 -4.13 1.45
CA ASN A 1 1.33 -2.69 1.12
C ASN A 1 1.03 -1.84 2.35
N GLU A 2 -0.01 -2.15 3.14
CA GLU A 2 -0.38 -1.33 4.31
C GLU A 2 0.71 -1.24 5.38
N ALA A 3 1.38 -2.35 5.72
CA ALA A 3 2.46 -2.35 6.71
C ALA A 3 3.61 -1.39 6.36
N GLU A 4 3.99 -1.30 5.08
CA GLU A 4 5.04 -0.38 4.63
C GLU A 4 4.62 1.08 4.77
N LEU A 5 3.36 1.39 4.46
CA LEU A 5 2.83 2.75 4.58
C LEU A 5 2.70 3.15 6.05
N PHE A 6 2.29 2.22 6.91
CA PHE A 6 2.26 2.43 8.36
C PHE A 6 3.64 2.82 8.88
N VAL A 7 4.67 2.02 8.59
CA VAL A 7 6.05 2.31 9.01
C VAL A 7 6.54 3.66 8.46
N LEU A 8 6.26 3.96 7.18
CA LEU A 8 6.65 5.23 6.57
C LEU A 8 5.97 6.44 7.23
N ARG A 9 4.69 6.32 7.62
CA ARG A 9 3.96 7.40 8.30
C ARG A 9 4.37 7.53 9.76
N LEU A 10 4.65 6.40 10.42
CA LEU A 10 5.18 6.36 11.77
C LEU A 10 6.56 7.02 11.85
N SER A 11 7.45 6.74 10.89
CA SER A 11 8.78 7.37 10.81
C SER A 11 8.74 8.88 10.55
N ARG A 12 7.56 9.43 10.22
CA ARG A 12 7.31 10.86 10.02
C ARG A 12 6.46 11.46 11.14
N ASN A 13 6.33 10.77 12.27
CA ASN A 13 5.55 11.22 13.43
C ASN A 13 4.10 11.57 13.09
N SER A 14 3.47 10.81 12.18
CA SER A 14 2.06 11.00 11.85
C SER A 14 1.19 10.71 13.09
N GLY A 15 0.16 11.53 13.30
CA GLY A 15 -0.85 11.27 14.34
C GLY A 15 -1.73 10.06 14.03
N VAL A 16 -2.62 9.71 14.96
CA VAL A 16 -3.48 8.50 14.88
C VAL A 16 -4.28 8.44 13.57
N LEU A 17 -4.88 9.56 13.13
CA LEU A 17 -5.60 9.63 11.85
C LEU A 17 -4.68 9.43 10.65
N GLY A 18 -3.43 9.91 10.74
CA GLY A 18 -2.41 9.67 9.72
C GLY A 18 -1.98 8.20 9.69
N LEU A 19 -1.94 7.51 10.82
CA LEU A 19 -1.55 6.11 10.90
C LEU A 19 -2.65 5.13 10.46
N ALA A 20 -3.88 5.58 10.25
CA ALA A 20 -5.03 4.75 9.83
C ALA A 20 -4.88 4.10 8.43
N GLY A 21 -3.74 4.26 7.75
CA GLY A 21 -3.45 3.61 6.48
C GLY A 21 -4.18 4.24 5.29
N THR A 22 -4.56 3.40 4.33
CA THR A 22 -5.41 3.80 3.19
C THR A 22 -6.82 3.27 3.33
N ALA A 23 -7.81 4.10 2.97
CA ALA A 23 -9.21 3.68 2.94
C ALA A 23 -9.52 2.94 1.63
N PHE A 24 -10.45 1.98 1.70
CA PHE A 24 -10.94 1.25 0.52
C PHE A 24 -11.54 2.18 -0.54
N VAL A 25 -12.36 3.15 -0.11
CA VAL A 25 -12.83 4.27 -0.94
C VAL A 25 -12.37 5.59 -0.33
N SER A 26 -11.85 6.48 -1.15
CA SER A 26 -11.51 7.85 -0.75
C SER A 26 -11.95 8.85 -1.82
N GLN A 27 -12.52 9.98 -1.41
CA GLN A 27 -12.85 11.07 -2.32
C GLN A 27 -11.65 12.01 -2.49
N LEU A 28 -11.21 12.20 -3.73
CA LEU A 28 -10.21 13.18 -4.12
C LEU A 28 -10.94 14.42 -4.62
N PHE A 29 -10.75 15.55 -3.95
CA PHE A 29 -11.32 16.81 -4.40
C PHE A 29 -10.34 17.52 -5.31
N ALA A 30 -10.77 17.92 -6.51
CA ALA A 30 -9.97 18.81 -7.32
C ALA A 30 -9.83 20.17 -6.59
N PRO A 31 -8.62 20.77 -6.55
CA PRO A 31 -8.45 22.09 -5.97
C PRO A 31 -9.17 23.18 -6.77
N ASN A 32 -9.48 22.91 -8.04
CA ASN A 32 -10.07 23.87 -8.96
C ASN A 32 -11.60 23.83 -8.84
N LEU A 33 -12.18 24.84 -8.16
CA LEU A 33 -13.59 25.17 -8.32
C LEU A 33 -13.82 25.60 -9.77
N LYS A 34 -14.74 24.93 -10.47
CA LYS A 34 -15.22 25.42 -11.76
C LYS A 34 -16.52 26.19 -11.51
N TYR A 35 -16.56 27.42 -12.01
CA TYR A 35 -17.73 28.28 -12.02
C TYR A 35 -18.37 28.19 -13.40
N ASP A 36 -19.62 27.77 -13.48
CA ASP A 36 -20.35 27.55 -14.74
C ASP A 36 -21.49 28.57 -14.93
N GLY A 37 -21.24 29.83 -14.56
CA GLY A 37 -22.20 30.93 -14.73
C GLY A 37 -23.31 31.00 -13.67
N ASP A 38 -23.81 29.86 -13.17
CA ASP A 38 -24.88 29.82 -12.16
C ASP A 38 -24.49 29.12 -10.86
N ASN A 39 -23.50 28.22 -10.88
CA ASN A 39 -23.10 27.44 -9.70
C ASN A 39 -21.59 27.23 -9.60
N PHE A 40 -21.08 27.24 -8.37
CA PHE A 40 -19.76 26.71 -8.04
C PHE A 40 -19.85 25.20 -7.83
N SER A 41 -19.27 24.42 -8.73
CA SER A 41 -19.20 22.96 -8.61
C SER A 41 -17.78 22.52 -8.29
N ARG A 42 -17.61 21.83 -7.15
CA ARG A 42 -16.37 21.13 -6.80
C ARG A 42 -16.49 19.70 -7.29
N TYR A 43 -15.82 19.37 -8.40
CA TYR A 43 -15.77 18.00 -8.90
C TYR A 43 -14.82 17.18 -8.03
N GLY A 44 -15.35 16.11 -7.43
CA GLY A 44 -14.58 15.11 -6.71
C GLY A 44 -14.48 13.81 -7.51
N VAL A 45 -13.31 13.18 -7.51
CA VAL A 45 -13.10 11.83 -8.06
C VAL A 45 -13.17 10.84 -6.92
N ILE A 46 -13.99 9.79 -7.07
CA ILE A 46 -14.01 8.67 -6.12
C ILE A 46 -12.89 7.70 -6.51
N LEU A 47 -11.91 7.53 -5.62
CA LEU A 47 -10.85 6.55 -5.78
C LEU A 47 -11.19 5.29 -4.98
N VAL A 48 -11.40 4.18 -5.68
CA VAL A 48 -11.65 2.85 -5.11
C VAL A 48 -10.37 2.03 -5.21
N ARG A 49 -10.06 1.24 -4.17
CA ARG A 49 -8.88 0.36 -4.11
C ARG A 49 -9.32 -1.11 -3.91
N PRO A 50 -9.81 -1.79 -4.96
CA PRO A 50 -10.33 -3.16 -4.84
C PRO A 50 -9.30 -4.16 -4.31
N MET A 51 -8.03 -3.93 -4.65
CA MET A 51 -6.91 -4.82 -4.29
C MET A 51 -6.32 -4.54 -2.90
N LEU A 52 -6.99 -3.73 -2.06
CA LEU A 52 -6.46 -3.33 -0.77
C LEU A 52 -6.30 -4.50 0.21
N GLU A 53 -7.25 -5.44 0.18
CA GLU A 53 -7.30 -6.60 1.07
C GLU A 53 -6.48 -7.80 0.56
N PHE A 54 -6.01 -7.75 -0.68
CA PHE A 54 -5.27 -8.85 -1.30
C PHE A 54 -3.78 -8.77 -0.93
N SER A 55 -3.21 -9.91 -0.53
CA SER A 55 -1.77 -10.01 -0.36
C SER A 55 -1.07 -10.06 -1.73
N LYS A 56 0.26 -9.84 -1.74
CA LYS A 56 1.06 -9.97 -2.96
C LYS A 56 1.02 -11.40 -3.51
N ASP A 57 0.95 -12.40 -2.62
CA ASP A 57 0.89 -13.80 -3.00
C ASP A 57 -0.47 -14.17 -3.59
N ASP A 58 -1.56 -13.58 -3.08
CA ASP A 58 -2.90 -13.77 -3.66
C ASP A 58 -2.94 -13.24 -5.10
N MET A 59 -2.33 -12.08 -5.35
CA MET A 59 -2.22 -11.52 -6.70
C MET A 59 -1.49 -12.47 -7.65
N TYR A 60 -0.39 -13.10 -7.20
CA TYR A 60 0.32 -14.09 -8.02
C TYR A 60 -0.55 -15.32 -8.31
N LYS A 61 -1.25 -15.86 -7.31
CA LYS A 61 -2.15 -17.01 -7.49
C LYS A 61 -3.28 -16.69 -8.46
N ILE A 62 -3.85 -15.48 -8.40
CA ILE A 62 -4.89 -15.02 -9.32
C ILE A 62 -4.33 -14.98 -10.75
N CYS A 63 -3.17 -14.36 -10.97
CA CYS A 63 -2.55 -14.29 -12.31
C CYS A 63 -2.22 -15.68 -12.86
N GLN A 64 -1.68 -16.58 -12.02
CA GLN A 64 -1.38 -17.96 -12.41
C GLN A 64 -2.65 -18.74 -12.76
N GLY A 65 -3.68 -18.67 -11.92
CA GLY A 65 -4.95 -19.36 -12.14
C GLY A 65 -5.74 -18.86 -13.35
N SER A 66 -5.51 -17.61 -13.76
CA SER A 66 -6.08 -17.01 -14.96
C SER A 66 -5.18 -17.11 -16.20
N ASN A 67 -4.00 -17.73 -16.06
CA ASN A 67 -2.99 -17.86 -17.11
C ASN A 67 -2.58 -16.49 -17.72
N HIS A 68 -2.61 -15.44 -16.90
CA HIS A 68 -2.16 -14.10 -17.28
C HIS A 68 -0.67 -13.93 -17.03
N LEU A 69 0.04 -13.43 -18.03
CA LEU A 69 1.44 -13.05 -17.89
C LEU A 69 1.55 -11.70 -17.18
N TRP A 70 2.57 -11.56 -16.34
CA TRP A 70 2.93 -10.29 -15.70
C TRP A 70 4.44 -10.04 -15.82
N VAL A 71 4.82 -8.79 -15.62
CA VAL A 71 6.22 -8.36 -15.59
C VAL A 71 6.50 -7.76 -14.23
N GLU A 72 7.60 -8.15 -13.61
CA GLU A 72 8.09 -7.49 -12.40
C GLU A 72 8.82 -6.19 -12.79
N ASP A 73 8.44 -5.09 -12.15
CA ASP A 73 9.15 -3.83 -12.30
C ASP A 73 10.59 -3.98 -11.75
N PRO A 74 11.64 -3.72 -12.57
CA PRO A 74 13.03 -3.80 -12.12
C PRO A 74 13.35 -2.93 -10.90
N THR A 75 12.61 -1.82 -10.72
CA THR A 75 12.82 -0.89 -9.61
C THR A 75 12.36 -1.44 -8.26
N ASN A 76 11.61 -2.55 -8.23
CA ASN A 76 11.11 -3.17 -6.99
C ASN A 76 12.24 -3.57 -6.01
N ASN A 77 13.44 -3.82 -6.53
CA ASN A 77 14.61 -4.21 -5.73
C ASN A 77 15.58 -3.05 -5.47
N SER A 78 15.29 -1.84 -5.97
CA SER A 78 16.16 -0.68 -5.77
C SER A 78 16.03 -0.13 -4.36
N LEU A 79 17.14 -0.09 -3.61
CA LEU A 79 17.21 0.48 -2.26
C LEU A 79 17.29 2.01 -2.25
N LEU A 80 17.33 2.65 -3.42
CA LEU A 80 17.25 4.11 -3.54
C LEU A 80 15.94 4.65 -2.96
N TYR A 81 14.85 3.89 -3.06
CA TYR A 81 13.53 4.29 -2.59
C TYR A 81 13.29 3.84 -1.15
N VAL A 82 12.88 4.79 -0.29
CA VAL A 82 12.61 4.56 1.14
C VAL A 82 11.68 3.37 1.36
N ARG A 83 10.62 3.26 0.57
CA ARG A 83 9.63 2.19 0.67
C ARG A 83 10.22 0.80 0.42
N ASN A 84 11.15 0.66 -0.52
CA ASN A 84 11.80 -0.61 -0.80
C ASN A 84 12.74 -1.02 0.33
N ARG A 85 13.42 -0.05 0.96
CA ARG A 85 14.22 -0.31 2.18
C ARG A 85 13.33 -0.81 3.31
N ILE A 86 12.19 -0.15 3.57
CA ILE A 86 11.21 -0.59 4.57
C ILE A 86 10.73 -2.01 4.27
N ARG A 87 10.39 -2.32 3.01
CA ARG A 87 9.98 -3.66 2.60
C ARG A 87 11.06 -4.71 2.85
N ALA A 88 12.33 -4.39 2.58
CA ALA A 88 13.44 -5.30 2.86
C ALA A 88 13.59 -5.57 4.37
N SER A 89 13.53 -4.53 5.21
CA SER A 89 13.58 -4.68 6.66
C SER A 89 12.39 -5.46 7.24
N LEU A 90 11.18 -5.24 6.71
CA LEU A 90 10.00 -6.00 7.15
C LEU A 90 10.12 -7.50 6.80
N ARG A 91 10.73 -7.81 5.64
CA ARG A 91 11.00 -9.21 5.25
C ARG A 91 12.00 -9.86 6.22
N SER A 92 13.08 -9.19 6.61
CA SER A 92 14.05 -9.75 7.55
C SER A 92 13.43 -10.02 8.92
N LEU A 93 12.64 -9.07 9.44
CA LEU A 93 11.91 -9.21 10.70
C LEU A 93 10.91 -10.39 10.67
N SER A 94 10.20 -10.58 9.56
CA SER A 94 9.28 -11.70 9.40
C SER A 94 10.01 -13.05 9.47
N ILE A 95 11.22 -13.14 8.91
CA ILE A 95 12.03 -14.35 8.92
C ILE A 95 12.53 -14.65 10.34
N GLU A 96 13.03 -13.64 11.05
CA GLU A 96 13.49 -13.76 12.45
C GLU A 96 12.36 -14.19 13.40
N GLY A 97 11.18 -13.58 13.28
CA GLY A 97 10.00 -13.96 14.08
C GLY A 97 9.54 -15.40 13.82
N SER A 98 9.67 -15.88 12.58
CA SER A 98 9.34 -17.27 12.22
C SER A 98 10.33 -18.26 12.84
N GLN A 99 11.62 -17.91 12.88
CA GLN A 99 12.66 -18.73 13.51
C GLN A 99 12.49 -18.83 15.03
N LEU A 100 12.12 -17.72 15.68
CA LEU A 100 11.82 -17.71 17.13
C LEU A 100 10.59 -18.57 17.48
N HIS A 101 9.55 -18.55 16.65
CA HIS A 101 8.37 -19.41 16.84
C HIS A 101 8.72 -20.90 16.71
N LEU A 102 9.58 -21.28 15.75
CA LEU A 102 10.05 -22.67 15.62
C LEU A 102 10.91 -23.09 16.81
N SER A 103 11.71 -22.17 17.37
CA SER A 103 12.58 -22.41 18.52
C SER A 103 11.82 -22.60 19.84
N CYS A 104 10.59 -22.10 19.94
CA CYS A 104 9.74 -22.22 21.13
C CYS A 104 8.80 -23.45 21.07
N CYS A 105 8.77 -24.15 19.92
CA CYS A 105 8.02 -25.38 19.72
C CYS A 105 8.88 -26.66 19.85
N PHE A 106 10.13 -26.54 20.31
CA PHE A 106 11.03 -27.66 20.63
C PHE A 106 11.52 -27.56 22.08
#